data_AF-A0A3D5CIN5-F1
#
_entry.id   AF-A0A3D5CIN5-F1
#
_cell.length_a   1.000
_cell.length_b   1.000
_cell.length_c   1.000
_cell.angle_alpha   90.00
_cell.angle_beta   90.00
_cell.angle_gamma   90.00
#
_symmetry.space_group_name_H-M   'P 1'
#
loop_
_entity.id
_entity.type
_entity.pdbx_description
1 polymer ?
#
loop_
_entity_poly.entity_id
_entity_poly.type
_entity_poly.pdbx_seq_one_letter_code
_entity_poly.pdbx_strand_id
1 'polypeptide(L)'
;PSSVGQRIGDVALELFEGIDQRLPVRLVGVRAEKLRTLSESAPALWDDDGEWRRVESALDTAAARFGRGAITRATLISERGGGTLPSNPRLSRDDPR
;
A
#
# COMPACT_ATOMS: atom_id res chain seq x y z
N PRO A 1 3.51 13.98 10.85
CA PRO A 1 2.73 12.75 11.14
C PRO A 1 1.62 12.67 10.10
N SER A 2 1.32 11.49 9.55
CA SER A 2 0.24 11.36 8.56
C SER A 2 -0.51 10.04 8.80
N SER A 3 -1.80 10.07 8.53
CA SER A 3 -2.66 8.90 8.44
C SER A 3 -3.16 8.67 7.01
N VAL A 4 -2.72 9.49 6.04
CA VAL A 4 -3.18 9.43 4.67
C VAL A 4 -2.46 8.31 3.94
N GLY A 5 -3.22 7.31 3.49
CA GLY A 5 -2.74 6.15 2.76
C GLY A 5 -2.01 6.50 1.47
N GLN A 6 -2.44 7.53 0.73
CA GLN A 6 -1.70 8.02 -0.45
C GLN A 6 -0.27 8.44 -0.08
N ARG A 7 -0.11 9.31 0.94
CA ARG A 7 1.20 9.76 1.42
C ARG A 7 2.07 8.60 1.92
N ILE A 8 1.47 7.65 2.64
CA ILE A 8 2.16 6.44 3.11
C ILE A 8 2.62 5.59 1.93
N GLY A 9 1.79 5.44 0.89
CA GLY A 9 2.09 4.70 -0.33
C GLY A 9 3.22 5.32 -1.13
N ASP A 10 3.22 6.64 -1.29
CA ASP A 10 4.27 7.38 -2.02
C ASP A 10 5.63 7.18 -1.34
N VAL A 11 5.69 7.33 -0.02
CA VAL A 11 6.93 7.09 0.76
C VAL A 11 7.36 5.63 0.70
N ALA A 12 6.41 4.69 0.75
CA ALA A 12 6.73 3.27 0.62
C ALA A 12 7.33 2.93 -0.76
N LEU A 13 6.83 3.56 -1.82
CA LEU A 13 7.35 3.38 -3.17
C LEU A 13 8.74 3.99 -3.31
N GLU A 14 8.96 5.21 -2.83
CA GLU A 14 10.28 5.86 -2.81
C GLU A 14 11.32 4.99 -2.09
N LEU A 15 10.98 4.44 -0.92
CA LEU A 15 11.86 3.54 -0.19
C LEU A 15 12.14 2.24 -0.94
N PHE A 16 11.14 1.71 -1.66
CA PHE A 16 11.29 0.50 -2.45
C PHE A 16 12.16 0.71 -3.70
N GLU A 17 12.06 1.88 -4.34
CA GLU A 17 12.89 2.28 -5.49
C GLU A 17 14.38 2.40 -5.14
N GLY A 18 14.69 2.73 -3.88
CA GLY A 18 16.07 2.78 -3.38
C GLY A 18 16.75 1.42 -3.18
N ILE A 19 16.05 0.30 -3.40
CA ILE A 19 16.57 -1.06 -3.20
C ILE A 19 17.04 -1.64 -4.54
N ASP A 20 18.26 -2.18 -4.58
CA ASP A 20 18.75 -2.96 -5.73
C ASP A 20 18.05 -4.35 -5.77
N GLN A 21 17.05 -4.48 -6.65
CA GLN A 21 16.22 -5.67 -6.78
C GLN A 21 16.83 -6.70 -7.73
N ARG A 22 17.61 -7.64 -7.18
CA ARG A 22 18.22 -8.71 -7.97
C ARG A 22 17.35 -9.96 -8.13
N LEU A 23 16.31 -10.09 -7.32
CA LEU A 23 15.43 -11.25 -7.27
C LEU A 23 13.95 -10.85 -7.17
N PRO A 24 13.01 -11.70 -7.61
CA PRO A 24 11.58 -11.42 -7.49
C PRO A 24 11.09 -11.27 -6.05
N VAL A 25 10.22 -10.29 -5.80
CA VAL A 25 9.60 -10.06 -4.49
C VAL A 25 8.46 -11.07 -4.24
N ARG A 26 8.46 -11.67 -3.04
CA ARG A 26 7.39 -12.61 -2.60
C ARG A 26 6.43 -11.99 -1.59
N LEU A 27 6.89 -11.00 -0.84
CA LEU A 27 6.10 -10.29 0.17
C LEU A 27 6.59 -8.85 0.26
N VAL A 28 5.65 -7.93 0.39
CA VAL A 28 5.91 -6.52 0.72
C VAL A 28 4.91 -6.08 1.79
N GLY A 29 5.36 -5.25 2.72
CA GLY A 29 4.53 -4.71 3.79
C GLY A 29 5.06 -3.37 4.26
N VAL A 30 4.17 -2.51 4.73
CA VAL A 30 4.50 -1.19 5.29
C VAL A 30 4.24 -1.23 6.79
N ARG A 31 5.18 -0.71 7.57
CA ARG A 31 5.06 -0.59 9.04
C ARG A 31 5.08 0.88 9.43
N ALA A 32 4.08 1.29 10.20
CA ALA A 32 4.08 2.58 10.86
C ALA A 32 4.72 2.49 12.25
N GLU A 33 5.43 3.55 12.64
CA GLU A 33 6.06 3.71 13.95
C GLU A 33 5.82 5.12 14.49
N LYS A 34 6.13 5.35 15.78
CA LYS A 34 5.94 6.65 16.47
C LYS A 34 4.50 7.18 16.34
N LEU A 35 3.53 6.28 16.49
CA LEU A 35 2.12 6.59 16.43
C LEU A 35 1.77 7.66 17.47
N ARG A 36 0.90 8.60 17.08
CA ARG A 36 0.41 9.67 17.95
C ARG A 36 -1.10 9.59 17.99
N THR A 37 -1.69 9.94 19.13
CA THR A 37 -3.14 10.10 19.18
C THR A 37 -3.55 11.36 18.41
N LEU A 38 -4.78 11.35 17.88
CA LEU A 38 -5.28 12.46 17.08
C LEU A 38 -5.41 13.74 17.93
N SER A 39 -5.72 13.62 19.23
CA SER A 39 -5.80 14.75 20.16
C SER A 39 -4.46 15.40 20.48
N GLU A 40 -3.35 14.64 20.39
CA GLU A 40 -1.99 15.14 20.62
C GLU A 40 -1.36 15.75 19.35
N SER A 41 -2.05 15.63 18.21
CA SER A 41 -1.59 16.19 16.95
C SER A 41 -2.15 17.61 16.81
N ALA A 42 -1.35 18.60 17.21
CA ALA A 42 -1.68 19.99 16.90
C ALA A 42 -1.91 20.12 15.39
N PRO A 43 -2.98 20.80 14.94
CA PRO A 43 -3.21 21.01 13.52
C PRO A 43 -1.97 21.71 12.94
N ALA A 44 -1.35 21.06 11.95
CA ALA A 44 -0.24 21.67 11.25
C ALA A 44 -0.74 22.95 10.58
N LEU A 45 0.05 24.02 10.65
CA LEU A 45 -0.28 25.31 10.03
C LEU A 45 -0.49 25.18 8.50
N TRP A 46 0.05 24.11 7.92
CA TRP A 46 -0.11 23.69 6.52
C TRP A 46 -0.47 22.20 6.52
N ASP A 47 -1.53 21.83 5.80
CA ASP A 47 -2.00 20.44 5.68
C ASP A 47 -1.98 20.01 4.22
N ASP A 48 -0.80 19.62 3.74
CA ASP A 48 -0.59 19.11 2.38
C ASP A 48 -1.41 17.84 2.08
N ASP A 49 -1.87 17.17 3.14
CA ASP A 49 -2.65 15.94 3.10
C ASP A 49 -4.17 16.17 3.13
N GLY A 50 -4.63 17.42 3.25
CA GLY A 50 -6.02 17.75 3.56
C GLY A 50 -7.05 17.35 2.50
N GLU A 51 -6.68 17.43 1.22
CA GLU A 51 -7.52 16.97 0.12
C GLU A 51 -7.64 15.44 0.08
N TRP A 52 -6.51 14.75 0.18
CA TRP A 52 -6.47 13.29 0.19
C TRP A 52 -7.18 12.70 1.40
N ARG A 53 -7.09 13.33 2.57
CA ARG A 53 -7.82 12.89 3.76
C ARG A 53 -9.34 12.96 3.57
N ARG A 54 -9.84 13.98 2.88
CA ARG A 54 -11.27 14.07 2.52
C ARG A 54 -11.67 12.93 1.58
N VAL A 55 -10.83 12.60 0.61
CA VAL A 55 -11.05 11.46 -0.29
C VAL A 55 -11.12 10.15 0.50
N GLU A 56 -10.16 9.88 1.38
CA GLU A 56 -10.15 8.67 2.19
C GLU A 56 -11.35 8.55 3.12
N SER A 57 -11.74 9.65 3.78
CA SER A 57 -12.95 9.67 4.60
C SER A 57 -14.22 9.37 3.79
N ALA A 58 -14.29 9.83 2.54
CA ALA A 58 -15.38 9.49 1.63
C ALA A 58 -15.36 8.01 1.22
N LEU A 59 -14.18 7.44 0.96
CA LEU A 59 -14.02 6.01 0.68
C LEU A 59 -14.43 5.14 1.86
N ASP A 60 -14.01 5.49 3.08
CA ASP A 60 -14.37 4.79 4.31
C ASP A 60 -15.89 4.83 4.55
N THR A 61 -16.50 6.00 4.33
CA THR A 61 -17.97 6.16 4.40
C THR A 61 -18.67 5.27 3.38
N ALA A 62 -18.17 5.21 2.15
CA ALA A 62 -18.72 4.33 1.13
C ALA A 62 -18.55 2.84 1.51
N ALA A 63 -17.39 2.44 2.01
CA ALA A 63 -17.14 1.07 2.47
C ALA A 63 -18.04 0.67 3.66
N ALA A 64 -18.28 1.59 4.60
CA ALA A 64 -19.21 1.38 5.71
C ALA A 64 -20.66 1.18 5.22
N ARG A 65 -21.06 1.88 4.16
CA ARG A 65 -22.42 1.81 3.60
C ARG A 65 -22.65 0.62 2.67
N PHE A 66 -21.66 0.29 1.85
CA PHE A 66 -21.81 -0.65 0.73
C PHE A 66 -20.95 -1.91 0.87
N GLY A 67 -20.13 -2.00 1.91
CA GLY A 67 -19.24 -3.12 2.17
C GLY A 67 -17.82 -2.93 1.61
N ARG A 68 -16.91 -3.81 2.04
CA ARG A 68 -15.50 -3.79 1.64
C ARG A 68 -15.36 -4.00 0.13
N GLY A 69 -14.57 -3.15 -0.52
CA GLY A 69 -14.31 -3.24 -1.95
C GLY A 69 -15.43 -2.68 -2.84
N ALA A 70 -16.40 -1.97 -2.25
CA ALA A 70 -17.42 -1.22 -2.98
C ALA A 70 -16.80 -0.16 -3.92
N ILE A 71 -15.64 0.38 -3.54
CA ILE A 71 -14.80 1.21 -4.39
C ILE A 71 -13.44 0.51 -4.56
N THR A 72 -12.96 0.42 -5.79
CA THR A 72 -11.65 -0.14 -6.12
C THR A 72 -11.03 0.64 -7.26
N ARG A 73 -9.69 0.66 -7.35
CA ARG A 73 -9.01 1.30 -8.48
C ARG A 73 -9.33 0.54 -9.76
N ALA A 74 -9.59 1.27 -10.84
CA ALA A 74 -9.86 0.70 -12.16
C ALA A 74 -8.75 -0.26 -12.62
N THR A 75 -7.49 0.06 -12.31
CA THR A 75 -6.33 -0.80 -12.60
C THR A 75 -6.41 -2.17 -11.94
N LEU A 76 -7.08 -2.30 -10.80
CA LEU A 76 -7.26 -3.56 -10.08
C LEU A 76 -8.47 -4.38 -10.57
N ILE A 77 -9.31 -3.81 -11.44
CA ILE A 77 -10.47 -4.52 -11.99
C ILE A 77 -10.04 -5.55 -13.05
N SER A 78 -8.90 -5.34 -13.71
CA SER A 78 -8.38 -6.24 -14.75
C SER A 78 -7.75 -7.54 -14.24
N GLU A 79 -7.48 -7.66 -12.93
CA GLU A 79 -6.66 -8.75 -12.37
C GLU A 79 -7.41 -9.70 -11.43
N ARG A 80 -8.72 -9.54 -11.21
CA ARG A 80 -9.50 -10.50 -10.37
C ARG A 80 -9.71 -11.87 -11.03
N GLY A 81 -8.93 -12.20 -12.05
CA GLY A 81 -8.81 -13.53 -12.64
C GLY A 81 -7.36 -14.00 -12.57
N GLY A 82 -6.89 -14.36 -11.38
CA GLY A 82 -5.52 -14.85 -11.20
C GLY A 82 -5.48 -15.90 -10.11
N GLY A 83 -5.55 -17.17 -10.51
CA GLY A 83 -5.27 -18.30 -9.62
C GLY A 83 -3.94 -18.10 -8.91
N THR A 84 -3.78 -18.73 -7.75
CA THR A 84 -2.52 -18.78 -7.00
C THR A 84 -1.38 -19.09 -7.97
N LEU A 85 -0.57 -18.09 -8.31
CA LEU A 85 0.65 -18.31 -9.08
C LEU A 85 1.49 -19.30 -8.25
N PRO A 86 1.91 -20.45 -8.82
CA PRO A 86 2.75 -21.39 -8.09
C PRO A 86 3.98 -20.63 -7.61
N SER A 87 4.20 -20.65 -6.29
CA SER A 87 5.18 -19.80 -5.60
C SER A 87 6.65 -20.15 -5.91
N ASN A 88 6.91 -20.95 -6.94
CA ASN A 88 8.23 -21.50 -7.21
C ASN A 88 8.39 -22.10 -8.61
N PRO A 89 9.24 -21.54 -9.51
CA PRO A 89 10.11 -22.39 -10.30
C PRO A 89 11.29 -22.81 -9.42
N ARG A 90 11.56 -24.12 -9.31
CA ARG A 90 12.83 -24.59 -8.73
C ARG A 90 13.91 -24.12 -9.69
N LEU A 91 14.94 -23.43 -9.20
CA LEU A 91 16.18 -23.28 -9.98
C LEU A 91 16.63 -24.70 -10.37
N SER A 92 16.80 -24.95 -11.67
CA SER A 92 17.41 -26.20 -12.14
C SER A 92 18.78 -26.31 -11.51
N ARG A 93 19.01 -27.40 -10.77
CA ARG A 93 20.30 -27.72 -10.17
C ARG A 93 21.20 -28.28 -11.27
N ASP A 94 21.54 -27.44 -12.25
CA ASP A 94 22.67 -27.70 -13.14
C ASP A 94 23.93 -27.25 -12.40
N ASP A 95 24.42 -28.14 -11.55
CA ASP A 95 25.77 -28.09 -11.01
C ASP A 95 26.58 -29.20 -11.69
N PRO A 96 27.36 -28.89 -12.75
CA PRO A 96 28.21 -29.87 -13.39
C PRO A 96 29.55 -29.99 -12.64
N ARG A 97 29.63 -31.05 -11.82
CA ARG A 97 30.83 -31.74 -11.31
C ARG A 97 31.86 -30.96 -10.49
#